data_AF-A0AAD6AYZ2-F1
#
_entry.id   AF-A0AAD6AYZ2-F1
#
_cell.length_a   1.000
_cell.length_b   1.000
_cell.length_c   1.000
_cell.angle_alpha   90.00
_cell.angle_beta   90.00
_cell.angle_gamma   90.00
#
_symmetry.space_group_name_H-M   'P 1'
#
loop_
_entity.id
_entity.type
_entity.pdbx_description
1 polymer ?
#
loop_
_entity_poly.entity_id
_entity_poly.type
_entity_poly.pdbx_seq_one_letter_code
_entity_poly.pdbx_strand_id
1 'polypeptide(L)'
;MECQEEKPIIYTMENKPIVTCAGDQGLFTSLYTSLAQQLPREPMEWRRTYGRAPKMIHLEANFVQFKEELLPKDGNKALLTFPFLHIYWTDCCDTEAYKSTVKEDMMRWQNSLRTHGSADWVIIVVETNDTKKKNKTNILPRSSIVDKIRSDFCNKQNDRCGCCRIL
;
A
#
# COMPACT_ATOMS: atom_id res chain seq x y z
N MET A 1 -1.39 28.87 -26.77
CA MET A 1 -0.63 27.66 -27.12
C MET A 1 -0.45 26.89 -25.83
N GLU A 2 -1.28 25.88 -25.62
CA GLU A 2 -1.16 24.99 -24.45
C GLU A 2 0.00 24.04 -24.75
N CYS A 3 1.09 24.15 -23.97
CA CYS A 3 2.18 23.19 -24.01
C CYS A 3 1.61 21.83 -23.58
N GLN A 4 1.45 20.91 -24.52
CA GLN A 4 1.10 19.54 -24.20
C GLN A 4 2.27 18.92 -23.44
N GLU A 5 2.14 18.87 -22.12
CA GLU A 5 3.08 18.20 -21.24
C GLU A 5 2.97 16.69 -21.51
N GLU A 6 3.94 16.16 -22.26
CA GLU A 6 4.01 14.76 -22.64
C GLU A 6 4.26 13.93 -21.38
N LYS A 7 3.26 13.16 -20.96
CA LYS A 7 3.27 12.43 -19.70
C LYS A 7 4.22 11.23 -19.78
N PRO A 8 4.86 10.85 -18.66
CA PRO A 8 5.64 9.62 -18.61
C PRO A 8 4.70 8.42 -18.65
N ILE A 9 4.58 7.79 -19.82
CA ILE A 9 4.00 6.45 -19.94
C ILE A 9 5.07 5.47 -19.46
N ILE A 10 4.80 4.76 -18.35
CA ILE A 10 5.71 3.72 -17.88
C ILE A 10 5.44 2.45 -18.70
N TYR A 11 6.21 2.25 -19.76
CA TYR A 11 6.29 0.96 -20.42
C TYR A 11 7.22 0.05 -19.63
N THR A 12 6.67 -0.99 -19.01
CA THR A 12 7.49 -2.08 -18.49
C THR A 12 7.74 -3.04 -19.66
N MET A 13 9.01 -3.24 -20.03
CA MET A 13 9.40 -4.20 -21.09
C MET A 13 9.08 -5.65 -20.71
N GLU A 14 8.83 -5.89 -19.43
CA GLU A 14 8.40 -7.14 -18.84
C GLU A 14 6.91 -6.98 -18.55
N ASN A 15 6.04 -7.92 -18.97
CA ASN A 15 4.58 -7.88 -18.76
C ASN A 15 4.18 -8.01 -17.27
N LYS A 16 4.74 -7.17 -16.40
CA LYS A 16 4.58 -7.18 -14.96
C LYS A 16 3.71 -6.00 -14.54
N PRO A 17 2.71 -6.22 -13.68
CA PRO A 17 1.91 -5.13 -13.14
C PRO A 17 2.77 -4.10 -12.41
N ILE A 18 2.38 -2.83 -12.53
CA ILE A 18 3.01 -1.72 -11.80
C ILE A 18 2.26 -1.52 -10.48
N VAL A 19 3.02 -1.45 -9.39
CA VAL A 19 2.57 -1.18 -8.03
C VAL A 19 3.20 0.12 -7.58
N THR A 20 2.41 1.05 -7.06
CA THR A 20 2.94 2.31 -6.52
C THR A 20 3.11 2.24 -5.01
N CYS A 21 4.12 2.91 -4.48
CA CYS A 21 4.43 2.97 -3.05
C CYS A 21 4.41 4.41 -2.53
N ALA A 22 3.48 4.70 -1.62
CA ALA A 22 3.32 5.95 -0.88
C ALA A 22 3.73 5.77 0.59
N GLY A 23 3.83 6.87 1.33
CA GLY A 23 4.24 6.87 2.73
C GLY A 23 5.77 6.84 2.88
N ASP A 24 6.26 6.05 3.84
CA ASP A 24 7.69 6.00 4.17
C ASP A 24 8.52 5.24 3.12
N GLN A 25 9.31 5.99 2.34
CA GLN A 25 10.17 5.45 1.29
C GLN A 25 11.42 4.73 1.83
N GLY A 26 11.94 5.16 2.99
CA GLY A 26 13.08 4.50 3.63
C GLY A 26 12.69 3.12 4.12
N LEU A 27 11.52 3.01 4.75
CA LEU A 27 10.91 1.76 5.17
C LEU A 27 10.70 0.81 3.98
N PHE A 28 10.06 1.28 2.91
CA PHE A 28 9.86 0.47 1.70
C PHE A 28 11.19 -0.03 1.11
N THR A 29 12.19 0.85 0.96
CA THR A 29 13.48 0.50 0.37
C THR A 29 14.20 -0.57 1.19
N SER A 30 14.11 -0.52 2.52
CA SER A 30 14.69 -1.54 3.40
C SER A 30 14.06 -2.94 3.22
N LEU A 31 12.79 -3.01 2.82
CA LEU A 31 12.05 -4.25 2.61
C LEU A 31 12.04 -4.71 1.15
N TYR A 32 12.34 -3.82 0.20
CA TYR A 32 12.22 -4.06 -1.23
C TYR A 32 12.99 -5.30 -1.70
N THR A 33 14.24 -5.46 -1.28
CA THR A 33 15.07 -6.60 -1.71
C THR A 33 14.45 -7.93 -1.30
N SER A 34 13.92 -8.02 -0.08
CA SER A 34 13.25 -9.24 0.41
C SER A 34 11.95 -9.47 -0.36
N LEU A 35 11.14 -8.42 -0.53
CA LEU A 35 9.87 -8.49 -1.25
C LEU A 35 10.07 -8.95 -2.71
N ALA A 36 11.01 -8.35 -3.42
CA ALA A 36 11.31 -8.68 -4.82
C ALA A 36 11.83 -10.12 -4.99
N GLN A 37 12.55 -10.65 -4.01
CA GLN A 37 13.06 -12.03 -4.05
C GLN A 37 12.01 -13.07 -3.66
N GLN A 38 11.14 -12.76 -2.69
CA GLN A 38 10.18 -13.71 -2.15
C GLN A 38 8.86 -13.75 -2.92
N LEU A 39 8.36 -12.62 -3.43
CA LEU A 39 7.07 -12.53 -4.13
C LEU A 39 6.94 -13.53 -5.31
N PRO A 40 7.98 -13.78 -6.14
CA PRO A 40 7.91 -14.76 -7.22
C PRO A 40 8.08 -16.21 -6.76
N ARG A 41 8.60 -16.43 -5.54
CA ARG A 41 8.92 -17.77 -5.00
C ARG A 41 7.79 -18.33 -4.15
N GLU A 42 7.08 -17.46 -3.44
CA GLU A 42 6.00 -17.86 -2.56
C GLU A 42 4.68 -17.98 -3.36
N PRO A 43 4.03 -19.15 -3.36
CA PRO A 43 2.77 -19.32 -4.05
C PRO A 43 1.67 -18.57 -3.28
N MET A 44 1.01 -17.62 -3.95
CA MET A 44 -0.10 -16.83 -3.40
C MET A 44 -1.45 -17.42 -3.79
N GLU A 45 -2.40 -17.41 -2.84
CA GLU A 45 -3.78 -17.81 -3.09
C GLU A 45 -4.55 -16.71 -3.83
N TRP A 46 -4.80 -16.92 -5.13
CA TRP A 46 -5.75 -16.10 -5.88
C TRP A 46 -7.18 -16.54 -5.56
N ARG A 47 -7.86 -15.73 -4.73
CA ARG A 47 -9.29 -15.90 -4.43
C ARG A 47 -10.13 -15.34 -5.56
N ARG A 48 -10.97 -16.18 -6.15
CA ARG A 48 -11.88 -15.80 -7.24
C ARG A 48 -13.24 -15.41 -6.66
N THR A 49 -13.85 -14.38 -7.24
CA THR A 49 -15.24 -14.04 -6.95
C THR A 49 -16.19 -15.21 -7.27
N TYR A 50 -17.34 -15.22 -6.60
CA TYR A 50 -18.43 -16.20 -6.78
C TYR A 50 -18.08 -17.64 -6.38
N GLY A 51 -17.27 -17.81 -5.34
CA GLY A 51 -17.03 -19.13 -4.71
C GLY A 51 -16.25 -20.12 -5.58
N ARG A 52 -15.60 -19.65 -6.64
CA ARG A 52 -14.74 -20.49 -7.48
C ARG A 52 -13.50 -20.91 -6.69
N ALA A 53 -13.04 -22.14 -6.93
CA ALA A 53 -11.87 -22.69 -6.25
C ALA A 53 -10.66 -21.75 -6.35
N PRO A 54 -9.95 -21.50 -5.25
CA PRO A 54 -8.73 -20.71 -5.26
C PRO A 54 -7.67 -21.34 -6.17
N LYS A 55 -6.80 -20.51 -6.74
CA LYS A 55 -5.61 -20.98 -7.48
C LYS A 55 -4.36 -20.47 -6.82
N MET A 56 -3.34 -21.30 -6.74
CA MET A 56 -2.00 -20.88 -6.38
C MET A 56 -1.35 -20.22 -7.60
N ILE A 57 -0.83 -19.01 -7.42
CA ILE A 57 -0.11 -18.26 -8.46
C ILE A 57 1.20 -17.72 -7.89
N HIS A 58 2.17 -17.46 -8.75
CA HIS A 58 3.35 -16.67 -8.40
C HIS A 58 3.16 -15.27 -8.93
N LEU A 59 3.50 -14.26 -8.14
CA LEU A 59 3.33 -12.85 -8.52
C LEU A 59 4.68 -12.21 -8.76
N GLU A 60 4.76 -11.44 -9.84
CA GLU A 60 5.86 -10.53 -10.12
C GLU A 60 5.26 -9.15 -10.33
N ALA A 61 5.92 -8.12 -9.81
CA ALA A 61 5.45 -6.75 -9.91
C ALA A 61 6.62 -5.78 -9.96
N ASN A 62 6.41 -4.67 -10.66
CA ASN A 62 7.33 -3.54 -10.69
C ASN A 62 6.86 -2.49 -9.69
N PHE A 63 7.72 -2.13 -8.75
CA PHE A 63 7.41 -1.15 -7.73
C PHE A 63 7.97 0.22 -8.11
N VAL A 64 7.14 1.25 -8.04
CA VAL A 64 7.52 2.65 -8.31
C VAL A 64 7.02 3.56 -7.20
N GLN A 65 7.67 4.70 -7.00
CA GLN A 65 7.16 5.70 -6.07
C GLN A 65 5.79 6.20 -6.53
N PHE A 66 4.84 6.34 -5.58
CA PHE A 66 3.56 6.95 -5.86
C PHE A 66 3.75 8.41 -6.28
N LYS A 67 3.18 8.75 -7.44
CA LYS A 67 2.97 10.12 -7.89
C LYS A 67 1.58 10.20 -8.50
N GLU A 68 0.85 11.27 -8.19
CA GLU A 68 -0.51 11.46 -8.70
C GLU A 68 -0.57 11.52 -10.23
N GLU A 69 0.49 12.00 -10.88
CA GLU A 69 0.63 12.03 -12.34
C GLU A 69 0.62 10.64 -13.01
N LEU A 70 0.94 9.58 -12.25
CA LEU A 70 0.92 8.19 -12.72
C LEU A 70 -0.48 7.58 -12.68
N LEU A 71 -1.45 8.25 -12.04
CA LEU A 71 -2.81 7.76 -11.99
C LEU A 71 -3.51 7.90 -13.35
N PRO A 72 -4.29 6.89 -13.77
CA PRO A 72 -5.01 6.94 -15.04
C PRO A 72 -6.04 8.07 -15.02
N LYS A 73 -6.01 8.94 -16.05
CA LYS A 73 -7.10 9.89 -16.32
C LYS A 73 -8.20 9.21 -17.14
N ASP A 74 -9.42 9.75 -17.07
CA ASP A 74 -10.67 9.18 -17.58
C ASP A 74 -10.53 8.28 -18.82
N GLY A 75 -11.07 7.05 -18.70
CA GLY A 75 -11.25 6.11 -19.81
C GLY A 75 -10.06 5.21 -20.16
N ASN A 76 -8.82 5.54 -19.77
CA ASN A 76 -7.65 4.72 -20.10
C ASN A 76 -7.14 3.91 -18.90
N LYS A 77 -7.52 2.63 -18.82
CA LYS A 77 -7.17 1.70 -17.72
C LYS A 77 -6.39 0.47 -18.20
N ALA A 78 -5.48 0.66 -19.15
CA ALA A 78 -4.64 -0.43 -19.61
C ALA A 78 -3.75 -0.95 -18.46
N LEU A 79 -3.97 -2.21 -18.07
CA LEU A 79 -3.36 -2.89 -16.91
C LEU A 79 -1.82 -2.87 -16.87
N LEU A 80 -1.18 -2.82 -18.03
CA LEU A 80 0.29 -2.82 -18.17
C LEU A 80 0.87 -1.43 -18.39
N THR A 81 0.01 -0.41 -18.51
CA THR A 81 0.39 0.99 -18.78
C THR A 81 0.22 1.86 -17.55
N PHE A 82 -0.73 1.52 -16.68
CA PHE A 82 -1.02 2.27 -15.46
C PHE A 82 -0.84 1.38 -14.22
N PRO A 83 -0.42 1.96 -13.09
CA PRO A 83 -0.39 1.24 -11.83
C PRO A 83 -1.77 0.67 -11.49
N PHE A 84 -1.83 -0.61 -11.17
CA PHE A 84 -3.08 -1.28 -10.81
C PHE A 84 -3.31 -1.33 -9.29
N LEU A 85 -2.23 -1.24 -8.51
CA LEU A 85 -2.27 -1.35 -7.05
C LEU A 85 -1.45 -0.22 -6.42
N HIS A 86 -2.01 0.36 -5.37
CA HIS A 86 -1.39 1.43 -4.60
C HIS A 86 -1.16 0.99 -3.15
N ILE A 87 0.09 1.03 -2.70
CA ILE A 87 0.48 0.60 -1.36
C ILE A 87 0.92 1.81 -0.55
N TYR A 88 0.41 1.98 0.67
CA TYR A 88 0.91 2.96 1.63
C TYR A 88 1.71 2.28 2.73
N TRP A 89 2.95 2.70 2.93
CA TRP A 89 3.86 2.16 3.94
C TRP A 89 3.95 3.08 5.15
N THR A 90 3.85 2.51 6.35
CA THR A 90 4.07 3.22 7.61
C THR A 90 4.57 2.29 8.70
N ASP A 91 5.45 2.76 9.57
CA ASP A 91 5.84 2.10 10.82
C ASP A 91 5.32 2.86 12.06
N CYS A 92 4.34 3.76 11.86
CA CYS A 92 3.82 4.61 12.90
C CYS A 92 3.32 3.77 14.08
N CYS A 93 3.96 3.94 15.24
CA CYS A 93 3.60 3.27 16.49
C CYS A 93 3.06 4.24 17.56
N ASP A 94 3.18 5.55 17.31
CA ASP A 94 2.79 6.60 18.25
C ASP A 94 1.41 7.19 17.90
N THR A 95 0.52 7.25 18.90
CA THR A 95 -0.86 7.71 18.70
C THR A 95 -0.95 9.22 18.41
N GLU A 96 -0.06 10.03 18.96
CA GLU A 96 -0.11 11.49 18.79
C GLU A 96 0.50 11.87 17.43
N ALA A 97 1.58 11.22 17.02
CA ALA A 97 2.11 11.31 15.66
C ALA A 97 1.04 10.92 14.62
N TYR A 98 0.29 9.84 14.88
CA TYR A 98 -0.79 9.42 13.98
C TYR A 98 -1.86 10.49 13.78
N LYS A 99 -2.39 11.04 14.89
CA LYS A 99 -3.46 12.04 14.85
C LYS A 99 -2.99 13.35 14.20
N SER A 100 -1.73 13.72 14.41
CA SER A 100 -1.19 15.02 13.99
C SER A 100 -0.75 15.05 12.53
N THR A 101 -0.21 13.95 11.99
CA THR A 101 0.45 13.95 10.68
C THR A 101 0.05 12.75 9.83
N VAL A 102 0.33 11.53 10.29
CA VAL A 102 0.21 10.31 9.46
C VAL A 102 -1.22 10.10 8.95
N LYS A 103 -2.24 10.34 9.78
CA LYS A 103 -3.64 10.22 9.37
C LYS A 103 -3.97 11.20 8.24
N GLU A 104 -3.47 12.43 8.30
CA GLU A 104 -3.74 13.43 7.26
C GLU A 104 -3.10 13.07 5.93
N ASP A 105 -1.84 12.62 5.95
CA ASP A 105 -1.14 12.18 4.74
C ASP A 105 -1.80 10.96 4.09
N MET A 106 -2.24 10.00 4.90
CA MET A 106 -3.01 8.84 4.42
C MET A 106 -4.36 9.24 3.82
N MET A 107 -5.07 10.21 4.44
CA MET A 107 -6.31 10.74 3.89
C MET A 107 -6.08 11.45 2.56
N ARG A 108 -5.03 12.27 2.43
CA ARG A 108 -4.66 12.93 1.18
C ARG A 108 -4.36 11.92 0.08
N TRP A 109 -3.54 10.92 0.37
CA TRP A 109 -3.25 9.83 -0.57
C TRP A 109 -4.52 9.09 -1.01
N GLN A 110 -5.35 8.65 -0.07
CA GLN A 110 -6.58 7.90 -0.40
C GLN A 110 -7.59 8.75 -1.19
N ASN A 111 -7.67 10.05 -0.89
CA ASN A 111 -8.52 10.98 -1.64
C ASN A 111 -8.04 11.15 -3.08
N SER A 112 -6.73 11.25 -3.31
CA SER A 112 -6.18 11.26 -4.67
C SER A 112 -6.60 9.99 -5.44
N LEU A 113 -6.39 8.80 -4.85
CA LEU A 113 -6.83 7.54 -5.48
C LEU A 113 -8.32 7.53 -5.83
N ARG A 114 -9.16 7.99 -4.90
CA ARG A 114 -10.62 8.06 -5.09
C ARG A 114 -11.00 9.01 -6.24
N THR A 115 -10.38 10.18 -6.31
CA THR A 115 -10.61 11.19 -7.35
C THR A 115 -10.29 10.65 -8.74
N HIS A 116 -9.24 9.82 -8.87
CA HIS A 116 -8.86 9.18 -10.14
C HIS A 116 -9.50 7.79 -10.34
N GLY A 117 -10.51 7.43 -9.54
CA GLY A 117 -11.25 6.17 -9.68
C GLY A 117 -10.40 4.91 -9.47
N SER A 118 -9.30 5.02 -8.73
CA SER A 118 -8.39 3.92 -8.38
C SER A 118 -8.89 3.25 -7.09
N ALA A 119 -9.48 2.06 -7.23
CA ALA A 119 -10.16 1.37 -6.14
C ALA A 119 -9.28 0.36 -5.40
N ASP A 120 -8.15 -0.04 -6.00
CA ASP A 120 -7.26 -1.10 -5.54
C ASP A 120 -6.08 -0.51 -4.77
N TRP A 121 -6.15 -0.61 -3.45
CA TRP A 121 -5.11 -0.10 -2.57
C TRP A 121 -4.99 -0.95 -1.30
N VAL A 122 -3.81 -0.89 -0.69
CA VAL A 122 -3.52 -1.55 0.59
C VAL A 122 -2.68 -0.63 1.47
N ILE A 123 -2.88 -0.71 2.78
CA ILE A 123 -2.03 -0.06 3.78
C ILE A 123 -1.21 -1.15 4.47
N ILE A 124 0.11 -0.98 4.49
CA ILE A 124 1.04 -1.87 5.20
C ILE A 124 1.60 -1.11 6.40
N VAL A 125 1.25 -1.61 7.59
CA VAL A 125 1.80 -1.14 8.86
C VAL A 125 2.92 -2.09 9.28
N VAL A 126 4.13 -1.57 9.41
CA VAL A 126 5.30 -2.36 9.81
C VAL A 126 5.53 -2.21 11.30
N GLU A 127 5.48 -3.31 12.04
CA GLU A 127 5.79 -3.32 13.47
C GLU A 127 7.27 -3.66 13.71
N THR A 128 8.04 -2.71 14.23
CA THR A 128 9.42 -2.93 14.71
C THR A 128 9.43 -3.24 16.21
N ASN A 129 10.13 -4.33 16.59
CA ASN A 129 10.15 -4.83 17.97
C ASN A 129 10.88 -3.90 18.97
N ASP A 130 11.64 -2.91 18.50
CA ASP A 130 12.48 -2.04 19.33
C ASP A 130 11.72 -1.03 20.21
N THR A 131 10.43 -0.81 19.91
CA THR A 131 9.57 0.12 20.67
C THR A 131 9.17 -0.42 22.06
N LYS A 132 9.49 -1.68 22.39
CA LYS A 132 9.18 -2.29 23.69
C LYS A 132 10.06 -1.86 24.87
N LYS A 133 11.01 -0.93 24.70
CA LYS A 133 11.90 -0.49 25.79
C LYS A 133 11.53 0.79 26.53
N LYS A 134 10.35 1.38 26.33
CA LYS A 134 9.89 2.50 27.18
C LYS A 134 8.49 2.29 27.77
N ASN A 135 8.54 2.02 29.08
CA ASN A 135 7.54 2.30 30.13
C ASN A 135 6.60 1.15 30.54
N LYS A 136 6.95 0.55 31.68
CA LYS A 136 6.03 -0.13 32.60
C LYS A 136 4.95 0.86 33.09
N THR A 137 3.69 0.41 33.06
CA THR A 137 2.64 0.43 34.11
C THR A 137 1.25 0.81 33.56
N ASN A 138 0.32 -0.15 33.68
CA ASN A 138 -1.14 -0.02 33.80
C ASN A 138 -1.96 0.70 32.70
N ILE A 139 -3.22 0.25 32.61
CA ILE A 139 -4.42 0.91 32.02
C ILE A 139 -4.80 0.41 30.61
N LEU A 140 -5.67 -0.61 30.60
CA LEU A 140 -6.58 -1.06 29.52
C LEU A 140 -5.95 -1.40 28.15
N PRO A 141 -6.53 -2.32 27.36
CA PRO A 141 -6.09 -2.50 25.98
C PRO A 141 -6.45 -1.24 25.20
N ARG A 142 -5.51 -0.30 25.04
CA ARG A 142 -5.68 0.74 24.03
C ARG A 142 -5.72 0.05 22.67
N SER A 143 -6.66 0.47 21.82
CA SER A 143 -6.67 0.04 20.43
C SER A 143 -5.31 0.32 19.80
N SER A 144 -4.74 -0.69 19.15
CA SER A 144 -3.45 -0.54 18.49
C SER A 144 -3.56 0.49 17.37
N ILE A 145 -2.43 1.04 16.93
CA ILE A 145 -2.40 1.94 15.79
C ILE A 145 -2.98 1.28 14.53
N VAL A 146 -2.73 -0.01 14.35
CA VAL A 146 -3.30 -0.84 13.28
C VAL A 146 -4.82 -0.88 13.38
N ASP A 147 -5.38 -1.03 14.57
CA ASP A 147 -6.84 -1.04 14.77
C ASP A 147 -7.46 0.33 14.46
N LYS A 148 -6.77 1.43 14.80
CA LYS A 148 -7.20 2.79 14.45
C LYS A 148 -7.18 3.02 12.95
N ILE A 149 -6.11 2.62 12.27
CA ILE A 149 -5.99 2.70 10.81
C ILE A 149 -7.09 1.88 10.13
N ARG A 150 -7.35 0.64 10.59
CA ARG A 150 -8.46 -0.17 10.07
C ARG A 150 -9.79 0.52 10.25
N SER A 151 -10.06 1.06 11.43
CA SER A 151 -11.29 1.78 11.74
C SER A 151 -11.47 3.01 10.86
N ASP A 152 -10.40 3.76 10.62
CA ASP A 152 -10.45 5.02 9.87
C ASP A 152 -10.55 4.81 8.35
N PHE A 153 -9.86 3.81 7.79
CA PHE A 153 -9.67 3.68 6.34
C PHE A 153 -10.39 2.49 5.71
N CYS A 154 -10.64 1.40 6.45
CA CYS A 154 -11.01 0.12 5.86
C CYS A 154 -12.51 -0.19 5.84
N ASN A 155 -13.41 0.60 6.45
CA ASN A 155 -14.89 0.48 6.33
C ASN A 155 -15.43 -0.93 6.02
N LYS A 156 -15.26 -1.89 6.94
CA LYS A 156 -15.63 -3.33 6.84
C LYS A 156 -14.83 -4.20 5.85
N GLN A 157 -13.94 -3.63 5.05
CA GLN A 157 -13.00 -4.29 4.14
C GLN A 157 -11.64 -4.51 4.82
N ASN A 158 -11.63 -5.33 5.88
CA ASN A 158 -10.45 -5.51 6.73
C ASN A 158 -9.20 -6.01 5.98
N ASP A 159 -9.37 -6.66 4.82
CA ASP A 159 -8.29 -7.18 3.98
C ASP A 159 -7.42 -6.06 3.35
N ARG A 160 -7.87 -4.80 3.37
CA ARG A 160 -7.13 -3.65 2.83
C ARG A 160 -6.03 -3.10 3.76
N CYS A 161 -5.92 -3.61 4.99
CA CYS A 161 -4.88 -3.21 5.94
C CYS A 161 -4.15 -4.44 6.47
N GLY A 162 -2.89 -4.59 6.07
CA GLY A 162 -1.97 -5.62 6.56
C GLY A 162 -1.05 -5.08 7.66
N CYS A 163 -0.83 -5.87 8.70
CA CYS A 163 0.28 -5.66 9.63
C CYS A 163 1.42 -6.60 9.21
N CYS A 164 2.58 -6.03 8.89
CA CYS A 164 3.80 -6.78 8.59
C CYS A 164 4.72 -6.69 9.81
N ARG A 165 5.07 -7.83 10.38
CA ARG A 165 6.02 -7.88 11.49
C ARG A 165 7.36 -8.35 10.95
N ILE A 166 8.37 -7.48 11.00
CA ILE A 166 9.74 -7.87 10.68
C ILE A 166 10.26 -8.65 11.89
N LEU A 167 10.49 -9.96 11.71
CA LEU A 167 11.09 -10.83 12.72
C LEU A 167 12.61 -10.69 12.76
#